data_AF-A0A921MTU4-F1
#
_entry.id   AF-A0A921MTU4-F1
#
_cell.length_a   1.000
_cell.length_b   1.000
_cell.length_c   1.000
_cell.angle_alpha   90.00
_cell.angle_beta   90.00
_cell.angle_gamma   90.00
#
_symmetry.space_group_name_H-M   'P 1'
#
loop_
_entity.id
_entity.type
_entity.pdbx_description
1 polymer ?
#
loop_
_entity_poly.entity_id
_entity_poly.type
_entity_poly.pdbx_seq_one_letter_code
_entity_poly.pdbx_strand_id
1 'polypeptide(L)' 'MAVVTMRQLLDSGVHFGHQTRRWNPKVRRFIFTERNGIYIVDLMQTLSYIDKAYDFVKQTVAHGGTIL' A
#
# COMPACT_ATOMS: atom_id res chain seq x y z
N MET A 1 13.29 -8.60 -3.05
CA MET A 1 12.56 -9.88 -3.01
C MET A 1 11.33 -9.64 -2.15
N ALA A 2 10.14 -9.73 -2.74
CA ALA A 2 8.90 -9.46 -2.01
C ALA A 2 8.74 -10.49 -0.87
N VAL A 3 8.84 -10.02 0.37
CA VAL A 3 8.62 -10.82 1.59
C VAL A 3 7.16 -11.27 1.70
N VAL A 4 6.25 -10.64 0.92
CA VAL A 4 4.80 -10.82 1.01
C VAL A 4 4.20 -10.98 -0.39
N THR A 5 3.25 -11.90 -0.55
CA THR A 5 2.55 -12.18 -1.81
C THR A 5 1.26 -11.36 -1.92
N MET A 6 0.77 -11.11 -3.14
CA MET A 6 -0.52 -10.45 -3.36
C MET A 6 -1.68 -11.17 -2.64
N ARG A 7 -1.64 -12.51 -2.61
CA ARG A 7 -2.65 -13.32 -1.94
C ARG A 7 -2.69 -13.04 -0.43
N GLN A 8 -1.54 -12.94 0.23
CA GLN A 8 -1.47 -12.58 1.64
C GLN A 8 -2.03 -11.18 1.92
N LEU A 9 -1.81 -10.20 1.03
CA LEU A 9 -2.39 -8.86 1.14
C LEU A 9 -3.92 -8.88 0.94
N LEU A 10 -4.40 -9.75 0.06
CA LEU A 10 -5.83 -9.91 -0.19
C LEU A 10 -6.52 -10.57 1.01
N ASP A 11 -5.97 -11.68 1.51
CA ASP A 11 -6.51 -12.45 2.63
C ASP A 11 -6.49 -11.66 3.95
N SER A 12 -5.52 -10.76 4.14
CA SER A 12 -5.44 -9.85 5.31
C SER A 12 -6.35 -8.63 5.22
N GLY A 13 -7.00 -8.39 4.08
CA GLY A 13 -7.95 -7.29 3.91
C GLY A 13 -7.33 -5.90 3.81
N VAL A 14 -6.02 -5.76 3.57
CA VAL A 14 -5.35 -4.44 3.53
C VAL A 14 -5.72 -3.58 2.32
N HIS A 15 -6.45 -4.16 1.35
CA HIS A 15 -6.92 -3.46 0.15
C HIS A 15 -8.19 -2.62 0.40
N PHE A 16 -8.84 -2.73 1.56
CA PHE A 16 -10.00 -1.93 1.89
C PHE A 16 -9.60 -0.51 2.29
N GLY A 17 -10.04 0.47 1.51
CA GLY A 17 -9.88 1.89 1.78
C GLY A 17 -11.05 2.48 2.59
N HIS A 18 -11.21 3.79 2.48
CA HIS A 18 -12.30 4.52 3.12
C HIS A 18 -13.57 4.55 2.27
N GLN A 19 -14.66 5.01 2.91
CA GLN A 19 -15.90 5.34 2.21
C GLN A 19 -15.69 6.43 1.17
N THR A 20 -16.43 6.36 0.06
CA THR A 20 -16.25 7.29 -1.07
C THR A 20 -16.61 8.75 -0.76
N ARG A 21 -17.30 9.01 0.34
CA ARG A 21 -17.55 10.37 0.85
C ARG A 21 -16.36 10.98 1.59
N ARG A 22 -15.42 10.18 2.08
CA ARG A 22 -14.28 10.60 2.91
C ARG A 22 -12.97 10.21 2.22
N TRP A 23 -12.70 10.81 1.07
CA TRP A 23 -11.50 10.51 0.28
C TRP A 23 -10.76 11.77 -0.15
N ASN A 24 -9.45 11.61 -0.39
CA ASN A 24 -8.60 12.67 -0.91
C ASN A 24 -8.43 12.50 -2.43
N PRO A 25 -8.75 13.50 -3.27
CA PRO A 25 -8.60 13.40 -4.73
C PRO A 25 -7.19 12.99 -5.20
N LYS A 26 -6.14 13.32 -4.42
CA LYS A 26 -4.75 12.93 -4.74
C LYS A 26 -4.50 11.43 -4.68
N VAL A 27 -5.33 10.67 -3.96
CA VAL A 27 -5.16 9.20 -3.86
C VAL A 27 -5.82 8.45 -5.02
N ARG A 28 -6.50 9.14 -5.94
CA ARG A 28 -7.20 8.54 -7.09
C ARG A 28 -6.35 7.55 -7.88
N ARG A 29 -5.06 7.87 -8.09
CA ARG A 29 -4.12 7.03 -8.83
C ARG A 29 -3.82 5.67 -8.18
N PHE A 30 -4.08 5.53 -6.89
CA PHE A 30 -3.85 4.29 -6.12
C PHE A 30 -5.14 3.47 -5.91
N ILE A 31 -6.29 3.99 -6.36
CA ILE A 31 -7.58 3.32 -6.23
C ILE A 31 -7.77 2.43 -7.45
N PHE A 32 -8.04 1.15 -7.22
CA PHE A 32 -8.38 0.18 -8.26
C PHE A 32 -9.85 0.32 -8.69
N THR A 33 -10.77 0.29 -7.71
CA THR A 33 -12.21 0.40 -7.97
C THR A 33 -12.99 0.82 -6.73
N GLU A 34 -14.30 0.99 -6.84
CA GLU A 34 -15.24 1.17 -5.74
C GLU A 34 -16.21 0.00 -5.69
N ARG A 35 -16.48 -0.52 -4.49
CA ARG A 35 -17.53 -1.54 -4.28
C ARG A 35 -18.28 -1.23 -2.99
N ASN A 36 -19.61 -1.19 -3.06
CA ASN A 36 -20.48 -0.93 -1.91
C ASN A 36 -20.11 0.36 -1.15
N GLY A 37 -19.70 1.42 -1.86
CA GLY A 37 -19.34 2.70 -1.26
C GLY A 37 -17.96 2.73 -0.59
N ILE A 38 -17.14 1.69 -0.74
CA ILE A 38 -15.76 1.62 -0.23
C ILE A 38 -14.78 1.59 -1.41
N TYR A 39 -13.73 2.41 -1.34
CA TYR A 39 -12.64 2.35 -2.30
C TYR A 39 -11.76 1.12 -2.05
N ILE A 40 -11.41 0.41 -3.11
CA ILE A 40 -10.47 -0.71 -3.11
C ILE A 40 -9.14 -0.20 -3.65
N VAL A 41 -8.07 -0.39 -2.87
CA VAL A 41 -6.70 0.00 -3.21
C VAL A 41 -6.05 -1.02 -4.13
N ASP A 42 -5.26 -0.54 -5.08
CA ASP A 42 -4.55 -1.36 -6.05
C ASP A 42 -3.35 -2.09 -5.43
N LEU A 43 -3.50 -3.41 -5.22
CA LEU A 43 -2.46 -4.26 -4.65
C LEU A 43 -1.24 -4.45 -5.56
N MET A 44 -1.37 -4.28 -6.88
CA MET A 44 -0.21 -4.34 -7.79
C MET A 44 0.71 -3.14 -7.54
N GLN A 45 0.12 -1.96 -7.41
CA GLN A 45 0.86 -0.76 -7.03
C GLN A 45 1.43 -0.91 -5.61
N THR A 46 0.65 -1.43 -4.66
CA THR A 46 1.14 -1.68 -3.29
C THR A 46 2.41 -2.52 -3.28
N LEU A 47 2.49 -3.62 -4.05
CA LEU A 47 3.69 -4.44 -4.13
C LEU A 47 4.90 -3.65 -4.65
N SER A 48 4.72 -2.87 -5.72
CA SER A 48 5.79 -2.03 -6.28
C SER A 48 6.31 -0.99 -5.28
N TYR A 49 5.41 -0.37 -4.51
CA TYR A 49 5.79 0.60 -3.50
C TYR A 49 6.37 -0.03 -2.22
N ILE A 50 5.96 -1.25 -1.87
CA ILE A 50 6.59 -2.02 -0.78
C ILE A 50 8.06 -2.26 -1.09
N ASP A 51 8.40 -2.69 -2.31
CA ASP A 51 9.80 -2.92 -2.69
C ASP A 51 10.63 -1.63 -2.56
N LYS A 52 10.11 -0.50 -3.05
CA LYS A 52 10.79 0.81 -2.93
C LYS A 52 10.94 1.26 -1.47
N ALA A 53 9.89 1.12 -0.67
CA ALA A 53 9.92 1.50 0.74
C ALA A 53 10.88 0.61 1.53
N TYR A 54 10.91 -0.69 1.22
CA TYR A 54 11.82 -1.66 1.82
C TYR A 54 13.28 -1.30 1.54
N ASP A 55 13.60 -0.97 0.27
CA ASP A 55 14.96 -0.56 -0.10
C ASP A 55 15.38 0.72 0.63
N PHE A 56 14.48 1.70 0.73
CA PHE A 56 14.74 2.93 1.49
C PHE A 56 14.99 2.64 2.98
N VAL A 57 14.11 1.89 3.63
CA VAL A 57 14.24 1.51 5.05
C VAL A 57 15.55 0.76 5.30
N LYS A 58 15.87 -0.21 4.43
CA LYS A 58 17.12 -0.97 4.51
C LYS A 58 18.33 -0.06 4.43
N GLN A 59 18.32 0.91 3.50
CA GLN A 59 19.39 1.90 3.39
C GLN A 59 19.46 2.77 4.65
N THR A 60 18.35 3.36 5.10
CA THR A 60 18.34 4.23 6.29
C THR A 60 18.93 3.54 7.52
N VAL A 61 18.50 2.32 7.81
CA VAL A 61 19.01 1.55 8.96
C VAL A 61 20.47 1.15 8.77
N ALA A 62 20.89 0.77 7.56
CA ALA A 62 22.29 0.45 7.27
C ALA A 62 23.24 1.64 7.46
N HIS A 63 22.76 2.87 7.27
CA HIS A 63 23.51 4.10 7.54
C HIS A 63 23.42 4.56 9.01
N GLY A 64 22.83 3.77 9.91
CA GLY A 64 22.69 4.08 11.33
C GLY A 64 21.56 5.08 11.64
N GLY A 65 20.63 5.29 10.72
CA GLY A 65 19.46 6.15 10.94
C GLY A 65 18.37 5.47 11.77
N THR A 66 17.55 6.27 12.45
CA THR A 66 16.43 5.82 13.29
C THR A 66 15.09 6.03 12.60
N ILE A 67 14.15 5.11 12.76
CA ILE A 67 12.76 5.20 12.29
C ILE A 67 11.85 5.40 13.51
N LEU A 68 10.97 6.40 13.46
CA LEU A 68 10.00 6.76 14.52
C LEU A 68 8.74 5.90 14.49
#